data_AF-A0A0L8I0Y5-F1
#
_entry.id   AF-A0A0L8I0Y5-F1
#
_cell.length_a   1.000
_cell.length_b   1.000
_cell.length_c   1.000
_cell.angle_alpha   90.00
_cell.angle_beta   90.00
_cell.angle_gamma   90.00
#
_symmetry.space_group_name_H-M   'P 1'
#
loop_
_entity.id
_entity.type
_entity.pdbx_description
1 polymer ?
#
loop_
_entity_poly.entity_id
_entity_poly.type
_entity_poly.pdbx_seq_one_letter_code
_entity_poly.pdbx_strand_id
1 'polypeptide(L)' 'MATIRDLQSNIIMDIQPDDFKGFVKLKKLDISSNKITHINESVFSHLPNLKEL' A
#
# COMPACT_ATOMS: atom_id res chain seq x y z
N MET A 1 8.00 7.63 14.14
CA MET A 1 7.13 7.94 12.99
C MET A 1 7.60 7.06 11.85
N ALA A 2 6.97 5.89 11.67
CA ALA A 2 7.36 4.93 10.64
C ALA A 2 6.60 5.26 9.36
N THR A 3 7.26 5.95 8.45
CA THR A 3 6.79 6.14 7.08
C THR A 3 7.21 4.88 6.32
N ILE A 4 6.26 4.10 5.78
CA ILE A 4 6.58 3.03 4.83
C ILE A 4 7.21 3.71 3.62
N ARG A 5 8.54 3.65 3.53
CA ARG A 5 9.32 4.31 2.47
C ARG A 5 10.25 3.34 1.74
N ASP A 6 10.22 2.05 2.09
CA ASP A 6 11.14 1.02 1.58
C ASP A 6 10.42 -0.12 0.83
N LEU A 7 9.43 0.23 0.01
CA LEU A 7 8.95 -0.68 -1.06
C LEU A 7 9.54 -0.32 -2.43
N GLN A 8 10.35 0.73 -2.51
CA GLN A 8 11.08 1.10 -3.70
C GLN A 8 12.08 -0.03 -4.04
N SER A 9 12.00 -0.59 -5.25
CA SER A 9 12.85 -1.70 -5.74
C SER A 9 12.52 -3.10 -5.22
N ASN A 10 11.30 -3.35 -4.75
CA ASN A 10 10.83 -4.73 -4.55
C ASN A 10 10.02 -5.24 -5.75
N ILE A 11 10.18 -6.52 -6.06
CA ILE A 11 9.47 -7.20 -7.15
C ILE A 11 8.06 -7.59 -6.70
N ILE A 12 7.38 -6.70 -5.96
CA ILE A 12 6.05 -6.99 -5.43
C ILE A 12 5.12 -7.13 -6.62
N MET A 13 4.62 -8.36 -6.81
CA MET A 13 3.70 -8.73 -7.88
C MET A 13 2.25 -8.70 -7.39
N ASP A 14 2.04 -8.85 -6.08
CA ASP A 14 0.72 -8.89 -5.45
C ASP A 14 0.78 -8.25 -4.07
N ILE A 15 -0.31 -7.59 -3.67
CA ILE A 15 -0.50 -7.00 -2.34
C ILE A 15 -1.81 -7.54 -1.78
N GLN A 16 -1.78 -8.01 -0.54
CA GLN A 16 -2.95 -8.53 0.16
C GLN A 16 -3.56 -7.44 1.07
N PRO A 17 -4.88 -7.43 1.30
CA PRO A 17 -5.53 -6.48 2.20
C PRO A 17 -4.91 -6.41 3.58
N ASP A 18 -4.58 -7.57 4.15
CA ASP A 18 -4.02 -7.65 5.48
C ASP A 18 -2.60 -7.05 5.59
N ASP A 19 -1.88 -6.83 4.47
CA ASP A 19 -0.56 -6.17 4.48
C ASP A 19 -0.66 -4.73 4.99
N PHE A 20 -1.82 -4.09 4.81
CA PHE A 20 -2.09 -2.73 5.27
C PHE A 20 -2.91 -2.68 6.57
N LYS A 21 -3.16 -3.82 7.20
CA LYS A 21 -3.91 -3.89 8.45
C LYS A 21 -3.20 -3.12 9.56
N GLY A 22 -3.93 -2.23 10.22
CA GLY A 22 -3.41 -1.39 11.31
C GLY A 22 -2.82 -0.06 10.86
N PHE A 23 -2.62 0.17 9.55
CA PHE A 23 -2.21 1.47 9.00
C PHE A 23 -3.39 2.44 8.84
N VAL A 24 -4.29 2.47 9.82
CA VAL A 24 -5.53 3.27 9.79
C VAL A 24 -5.28 4.77 9.69
N LYS A 25 -4.07 5.25 10.03
CA LYS A 25 -3.67 6.66 9.96
C LYS A 25 -2.95 7.03 8.65
N LEU A 26 -2.70 6.06 7.77
CA LEU A 26 -2.00 6.30 6.51
C LEU A 26 -2.87 7.20 5.62
N LYS A 27 -2.26 8.28 5.12
CA LYS A 27 -2.91 9.25 4.23
C LYS A 27 -2.37 9.20 2.81
N LYS A 28 -1.12 8.75 2.67
CA LYS A 28 -0.41 8.61 1.42
C LYS A 28 0.22 7.22 1.38
N LEU A 29 -0.10 6.46 0.37
CA LEU A 29 0.56 5.22 0.01
C LEU A 29 1.30 5.51 -1.29
N ASP A 30 2.55 5.08 -1.41
CA ASP A 30 3.28 5.16 -2.67
C ASP A 30 3.75 3.74 -2.99
N ILE A 31 3.14 3.17 -4.03
CA ILE A 31 3.48 1.84 -4.57
C ILE A 31 4.13 1.96 -5.94
N SER A 32 4.50 3.18 -6.35
CA SER A 32 5.19 3.41 -7.61
C SER A 32 6.53 2.65 -7.63
N SER A 33 6.99 2.28 -8.83
CA SER A 33 8.22 1.50 -9.02
C SER A 33 8.19 0.05 -8.48
N ASN A 34 7.01 -0.56 -8.38
CA ASN A 34 6.84 -2.02 -8.23
C ASN A 34 6.43 -2.66 -9.58
N LYS A 35 6.39 -4.00 -9.64
CA LYS A 35 5.92 -4.76 -10.82
C LYS A 35 4.44 -5.14 -10.74
N ILE A 36 3.66 -4.39 -9.96
CA ILE A 36 2.25 -4.66 -9.75
C ILE A 36 1.51 -4.36 -11.06
N THR A 37 0.92 -5.39 -11.65
CA THR A 37 0.12 -5.26 -12.87
C THR A 37 -1.37 -5.13 -12.58
N HIS A 38 -1.80 -5.62 -11.41
CA HIS A 38 -3.18 -5.60 -10.96
C HIS A 38 -3.20 -5.34 -9.45
N ILE A 39 -4.09 -4.46 -8.99
CA ILE A 39 -4.32 -4.22 -7.57
C ILE A 39 -5.78 -4.52 -7.29
N ASN A 40 -6.04 -5.37 -6.31
CA ASN A 40 -7.39 -5.63 -5.85
C ASN A 40 -7.87 -4.47 -4.95
N GLU A 41 -9.07 -3.94 -5.18
CA GLU A 41 -9.61 -2.84 -4.37
C GLU A 41 -9.72 -3.16 -2.87
N SER A 42 -9.87 -4.45 -2.54
CA SER A 42 -9.87 -4.90 -1.14
C SER A 42 -8.57 -4.55 -0.41
N VAL A 43 -7.47 -4.33 -1.13
CA VAL A 43 -6.19 -3.88 -0.55
C VAL A 43 -6.33 -2.57 0.22
N PHE A 44 -7.19 -1.67 -0.26
CA PHE A 44 -7.43 -0.36 0.37
C PHE A 44 -8.49 -0.40 1.47
N SER A 45 -9.16 -1.53 1.69
CA SER A 45 -10.25 -1.66 2.68
C SER A 45 -9.79 -1.36 4.12
N HIS A 46 -8.51 -1.55 4.41
CA HIS A 46 -7.90 -1.25 5.71
C HIS A 46 -7.28 0.15 5.81
N LEU A 47 -7.43 1.00 4.79
CA LEU A 47 -6.87 2.34 4.71
C LEU A 47 -7.95 3.43 4.65
N PRO A 48 -8.79 3.58 5.70
CA PRO A 48 -9.95 4.48 5.69
C PRO A 48 -9.60 5.97 5.57
N ASN A 49 -8.34 6.33 5.80
CA ASN A 49 -7.86 7.71 5.74
C ASN A 49 -6.95 7.99 4.53
N LEU A 50 -6.84 7.05 3.59
CA LEU A 50 -6.05 7.23 2.39
C LEU A 50 -6.63 8.33 1.51
N LYS A 51 -5.78 9.25 1.06
CA LYS A 51 -6.14 10.38 0.20
C LYS A 51 -5.33 10.42 -1.09
N GLU A 52 -4.12 9.87 -1.03
CA GLU A 52 -3.17 9.84 -2.15
C GLU A 52 -2.59 8.42 -2.28
N LEU A 53 -2.52 7.94 -3.51
CA LEU A 53 -1.95 6.66 -3.92
C LEU A 53 -0.80 6.89 -4.92
#